data_AF-F4RLL9-F1
#
_entry.id   AF-F4RLL9-F1
#
_cell.length_a   1.000
_cell.length_b   1.000
_cell.length_c   1.000
_cell.angle_alpha   90.00
_cell.angle_beta   90.00
_cell.angle_gamma   90.00
#
_symmetry.space_group_name_H-M   'P 1'
#
loop_
_entity.id
_entity.type
_entity.pdbx_description
1 polymer ?
#
loop_
_entity_poly.entity_id
_entity_poly.type
_entity_poly.pdbx_seq_one_letter_code
_entity_poly.pdbx_strand_id
1 'polypeptide(L)'
;VPDNRIESPIPGPPPPLEDFLNWAKISPEDEHTRALLKKLDIIDYKAFLLPSLDVPTLSGLGFAYGTAVRLHDQAPLYRAELKRRKDPGFWD
;
A
#
# COMPACT_ATOMS: atom_id res chain seq x y z
N VAL A 1 8.54 -9.40 40.87
CA VAL A 1 7.55 -8.72 40.00
C VAL A 1 7.38 -9.63 38.78
N PRO A 2 6.20 -10.17 38.47
CA PRO A 2 6.06 -11.00 37.28
C PRO A 2 6.24 -10.12 36.03
N ASP A 3 7.03 -10.63 35.09
CA ASP A 3 7.38 -10.00 33.82
C ASP A 3 6.15 -10.02 32.91
N ASN A 4 5.34 -8.97 33.01
CA ASN A 4 4.16 -8.74 32.17
C ASN A 4 4.60 -8.23 30.78
N ARG A 5 5.54 -8.92 30.13
CA ARG A 5 5.89 -8.64 28.74
C ARG A 5 4.68 -9.01 27.89
N ILE A 6 3.88 -8.00 27.57
CA ILE A 6 2.90 -8.05 26.50
C ILE A 6 3.72 -8.37 25.25
N GLU A 7 3.76 -9.65 24.89
CA GLU A 7 4.26 -10.09 23.60
C GLU A 7 3.49 -9.29 22.56
N SER A 8 4.18 -8.32 21.96
CA SER A 8 3.62 -7.53 20.86
C SER A 8 3.09 -8.54 19.84
N PRO A 9 1.82 -8.42 19.39
CA PRO A 9 1.26 -9.39 18.47
C PRO A 9 2.21 -9.51 17.30
N ILE A 10 2.64 -10.75 17.05
CA ILE A 10 3.54 -11.11 15.95
C ILE A 10 3.02 -10.34 14.74
N PRO A 11 3.83 -9.44 14.13
CA PRO A 11 3.36 -8.65 13.00
C PRO A 11 2.84 -9.65 11.98
N GLY A 12 1.53 -9.59 11.71
CA GLY A 12 0.91 -10.44 10.70
C GLY A 12 1.66 -10.30 9.38
N PRO A 13 1.50 -11.26 8.46
CA PRO A 13 2.12 -11.16 7.15
C PRO A 13 1.82 -9.77 6.56
N PRO A 14 2.81 -9.11 5.92
CA PRO A 14 2.57 -7.83 5.27
C PRO A 14 1.35 -7.98 4.34
N PRO A 15 0.44 -7.00 4.35
CA PRO A 15 -0.77 -7.11 3.55
C PRO A 15 -0.37 -7.23 2.07
N PRO A 16 -1.03 -8.14 1.33
CA PRO A 16 -0.72 -8.34 -0.08
C PRO A 16 -0.98 -7.05 -0.86
N LEU A 17 -0.22 -6.83 -1.94
CA LEU A 17 -0.44 -5.70 -2.84
C LEU A 17 -1.90 -5.63 -3.33
N GLU A 18 -2.56 -6.78 -3.50
CA GLU A 18 -3.98 -6.83 -3.89
C GLU A 18 -4.93 -6.14 -2.91
N ASP A 19 -4.65 -6.19 -1.60
CA ASP A 19 -5.49 -5.49 -0.61
C ASP A 19 -5.36 -3.97 -0.77
N PHE A 20 -4.14 -3.50 -1.06
CA PHE A 20 -3.90 -2.11 -1.42
C PHE A 20 -4.58 -1.72 -2.75
N LEU A 21 -4.49 -2.55 -3.79
CA LEU A 21 -5.15 -2.26 -5.08
C LEU A 21 -6.67 -2.17 -4.92
N ASN A 22 -7.25 -3.06 -4.11
CA ASN A 22 -8.67 -3.02 -3.76
C ASN A 22 -9.01 -1.74 -2.98
N TRP A 23 -8.19 -1.36 -2.00
CA TRP A 23 -8.33 -0.09 -1.26
C TRP A 23 -8.27 1.12 -2.20
N ALA A 24 -7.31 1.13 -3.12
CA ALA A 24 -7.14 2.16 -4.13
C ALA A 24 -8.22 2.11 -5.23
N LYS A 25 -9.22 1.22 -5.13
CA LYS A 25 -10.29 1.03 -6.11
C LYS A 25 -9.76 0.77 -7.53
N ILE A 26 -8.68 -0.01 -7.62
CA ILE A 26 -8.15 -0.52 -8.87
C ILE A 26 -8.82 -1.87 -9.13
N SER A 27 -9.61 -1.94 -10.20
CA SER A 27 -10.33 -3.16 -10.55
C SER A 27 -9.36 -4.32 -10.80
N PRO A 28 -9.72 -5.55 -10.40
CA PRO A 28 -8.95 -6.73 -10.76
C PRO A 28 -8.89 -6.97 -12.29
N GLU A 29 -9.87 -6.45 -13.02
CA GLU A 29 -9.96 -6.49 -14.49
C GLU A 29 -9.06 -5.46 -15.18
N ASP A 30 -8.41 -4.55 -14.45
CA ASP A 30 -7.49 -3.57 -15.01
C ASP A 30 -6.14 -4.24 -15.34
N GLU A 31 -6.16 -5.04 -16.42
CA GLU A 31 -5.01 -5.81 -16.88
C GLU A 31 -3.82 -4.91 -17.20
N HIS A 32 -4.07 -3.71 -17.72
CA HIS A 32 -3.03 -2.74 -18.05
C HIS A 32 -2.26 -2.29 -16.80
N THR A 33 -2.95 -1.85 -15.75
CA THR A 33 -2.30 -1.47 -14.48
C THR A 33 -1.57 -2.67 -13.89
N ARG A 34 -2.18 -3.87 -13.87
CA ARG A 34 -1.55 -5.08 -13.34
C ARG A 34 -0.31 -5.52 -14.12
N ALA A 35 -0.33 -5.42 -15.45
CA ALA A 35 0.81 -5.70 -16.29
C ALA A 35 1.96 -4.73 -16.03
N LEU A 36 1.66 -3.43 -15.85
CA LEU A 36 2.66 -2.43 -15.49
C LEU A 36 3.28 -2.70 -14.11
N LEU A 37 2.46 -3.02 -13.10
CA LEU A 37 2.96 -3.37 -11.76
C LEU A 37 3.93 -4.55 -11.83
N LYS A 38 3.57 -5.61 -12.56
CA LYS A 38 4.44 -6.77 -12.75
C LYS A 38 5.70 -6.44 -13.55
N LYS A 39 5.59 -5.62 -14.61
CA LYS A 39 6.73 -5.19 -15.43
C LYS A 39 7.73 -4.34 -14.66
N LEU A 40 7.25 -3.55 -13.71
CA LEU A 40 8.05 -2.67 -12.86
C LEU A 40 8.51 -3.33 -11.55
N ASP A 41 8.24 -4.63 -11.39
CA ASP A 41 8.53 -5.40 -10.19
C ASP A 41 7.93 -4.79 -8.90
N ILE A 42 6.78 -4.13 -9.03
CA ILE A 42 6.04 -3.58 -7.89
C ILE A 42 5.23 -4.71 -7.27
N ILE A 43 5.81 -5.32 -6.23
CA ILE A 43 5.21 -6.44 -5.49
C ILE A 43 4.55 -6.02 -4.16
N ASP A 44 4.79 -4.81 -3.69
CA ASP A 44 4.31 -4.29 -2.40
C ASP A 44 3.94 -2.81 -2.52
N TYR A 45 2.90 -2.39 -1.79
CA TYR A 45 2.40 -1.01 -1.86
C TYR A 45 3.41 0.03 -1.35
N LYS A 46 4.42 -0.37 -0.56
CA LYS A 46 5.49 0.52 -0.08
C LYS A 46 6.30 1.13 -1.21
N ALA A 47 6.33 0.50 -2.39
CA ALA A 47 6.95 1.09 -3.57
C ALA A 47 6.38 2.49 -3.86
N PHE A 48 5.06 2.67 -3.72
CA PHE A 48 4.39 3.95 -3.93
C PHE A 48 4.64 4.99 -2.83
N LEU A 49 5.29 4.60 -1.73
CA LEU A 49 5.74 5.53 -0.69
C LEU A 49 7.13 6.10 -0.99
N LEU A 50 7.83 5.55 -1.99
CA LEU A 50 9.15 6.03 -2.36
C LEU A 50 9.01 7.34 -3.13
N PRO A 51 9.85 8.35 -2.84
CA PRO A 51 9.83 9.62 -3.56
C PRO A 51 10.17 9.48 -5.04
N SER A 52 10.75 8.35 -5.44
CA SER A 52 11.06 8.00 -6.84
C SER A 52 9.86 7.48 -7.64
N LEU A 53 8.71 7.25 -7.00
CA LEU A 53 7.46 6.82 -7.64
C LEU A 53 6.37 7.88 -7.46
N ASP A 54 6.74 9.14 -7.71
CA ASP A 54 5.81 10.25 -7.77
C ASP A 54 4.82 10.14 -8.96
N VAL A 55 3.75 10.93 -8.92
CA VAL A 55 2.70 10.94 -9.95
C VAL A 55 3.25 11.14 -11.38
N PRO A 56 4.07 12.15 -11.68
CA PRO A 56 4.66 12.30 -13.01
C PRO A 56 5.50 11.08 -13.42
N THR A 57 6.28 10.50 -12.51
CA THR A 57 7.06 9.29 -12.81
C THR A 57 6.15 8.11 -13.14
N LEU A 58 5.11 7.85 -12.35
CA LEU A 58 4.11 6.81 -12.63
C LEU A 58 3.42 7.05 -13.99
N SER A 59 3.06 8.30 -14.29
CA SER A 59 2.49 8.64 -15.60
C SER A 59 3.47 8.39 -16.75
N GLY A 60 4.76 8.70 -16.56
CA GLY A 60 5.82 8.44 -17.54
C GLY A 60 6.12 6.95 -17.74
N LEU A 61 5.87 6.13 -16.72
CA LEU A 61 5.97 4.66 -16.80
C LEU A 61 4.77 4.01 -17.50
N GLY A 62 3.76 4.81 -17.89
CA GLY A 62 2.60 4.36 -18.65
C GLY A 62 1.32 4.19 -17.84
N PHE A 63 1.32 4.47 -16.53
CA PHE A 63 0.06 4.48 -15.78
C PHE A 63 -0.84 5.62 -16.28
N ALA A 64 -2.15 5.36 -16.35
CA ALA A 64 -3.11 6.44 -16.58
C ALA A 64 -2.98 7.48 -15.46
N TYR A 65 -3.00 8.77 -15.80
CA TYR A 65 -2.76 9.85 -14.83
C TYR A 65 -3.66 9.76 -13.58
N GLY A 66 -4.96 9.47 -13.78
CA GLY A 66 -5.90 9.28 -12.66
C GLY A 66 -5.53 8.10 -11.77
N THR A 67 -5.05 7.00 -12.36
CA THR A 67 -4.56 5.82 -11.63
C THR A 67 -3.28 6.14 -10.88
N ALA A 68 -2.33 6.84 -11.50
CA ALA A 68 -1.08 7.26 -10.87
C ALA A 68 -1.33 8.14 -9.63
N VAL A 69 -2.20 9.15 -9.74
CA VAL A 69 -2.62 9.98 -8.60
C VAL A 69 -3.22 9.12 -7.51
N ARG A 70 -4.11 8.20 -7.87
CA ARG A 70 -4.81 7.34 -6.91
C ARG A 70 -3.87 6.40 -6.17
N LEU A 71 -2.95 5.74 -6.86
CA LEU A 71 -1.95 4.87 -6.24
C LEU A 71 -1.03 5.66 -5.30
N HIS A 72 -0.55 6.82 -5.75
CA HIS A 72 0.34 7.66 -4.95
C HIS A 72 -0.36 8.23 -3.69
N ASP A 73 -1.58 8.75 -3.84
CA ASP A 73 -2.34 9.38 -2.75
C ASP A 73 -2.89 8.36 -1.74
N GLN A 74 -3.30 7.17 -2.22
CA GLN A 74 -3.85 6.14 -1.34
C GLN A 74 -2.79 5.36 -0.57
N ALA A 75 -1.55 5.27 -1.06
CA ALA A 75 -0.48 4.56 -0.37
C ALA A 75 -0.21 5.05 1.08
N PRO A 76 -0.06 6.36 1.37
CA PRO A 76 0.11 6.84 2.73
C PRO A 76 -1.15 6.64 3.59
N LEU A 77 -2.35 6.76 3.01
CA LEU A 77 -3.62 6.54 3.71
C LEU A 77 -3.78 5.07 4.11
N TYR A 78 -3.46 4.16 3.20
CA TYR A 78 -3.48 2.72 3.45
C TYR A 78 -2.46 2.35 4.54
N ARG A 79 -1.26 2.94 4.52
CA ARG A 79 -0.28 2.77 5.60
C ARG A 79 -0.83 3.23 6.96
N ALA A 80 -1.56 4.34 7.00
CA ALA A 80 -2.18 4.83 8.23
C ALA A 80 -3.28 3.88 8.72
N GLU A 81 -4.11 3.36 7.82
CA GLU A 81 -5.14 2.37 8.13
C GLU A 81 -4.52 1.08 8.70
N LEU A 82 -3.44 0.58 8.10
CA LEU A 82 -2.74 -0.60 8.61
C LEU A 82 -2.16 -0.37 10.01
N LYS A 83 -1.62 0.82 10.29
CA LYS A 83 -1.18 1.20 11.65
C LYS A 83 -2.35 1.20 12.62
N ARG A 84 -3.50 1.76 12.23
CA ARG A 84 -4.73 1.78 13.04
C ARG A 84 -5.22 0.36 13.36
N ARG A 85 -5.20 -0.55 12.38
CA ARG A 85 -5.61 -1.95 12.59
C ARG A 85 -4.68 -2.70 13.53
N LYS A 86 -3.38 -2.36 13.51
CA LYS A 86 -2.38 -2.99 14.37
C LYS A 86 -2.44 -2.48 15.81
N ASP A 87 -2.84 -1.23 16.00
CA ASP A 87 -2.93 -0.59 17.31
C ASP A 87 -4.30 0.10 17.48
N PRO A 88 -5.36 -0.67 17.78
CA PRO A 88 -6.69 -0.11 17.98
C PRO A 88 -6.81 0.75 19.26
N GLY A 89 -5.78 0.75 20.12
CA GLY A 89 -5.74 1.46 21.40
C GLY A 89 -4.92 2.75 21.41
N PHE A 90 -4.31 3.17 20.29
CA PHE A 90 -3.46 4.37 20.26
C PHE A 90 -4.23 5.70 20.46
N TRP A 91 -5.56 5.66 20.53
CA TRP A 91 -6.42 6.83 20.70
C TRP A 91 -7.34 6.76 21.94
N ASP A 92 -7.13 5.82 22.86
CA ASP A 92 -7.87 5.76 24.15
C ASP A 92 -6.96 6.13 25.33
#